data_AF-A0A3D5WSY8-F1
#
_entry.id   AF-A0A3D5WSY8-F1
#
_cell.length_a   1.000
_cell.length_b   1.000
_cell.length_c   1.000
_cell.angle_alpha   90.00
_cell.angle_beta   90.00
_cell.angle_gamma   90.00
#
_symmetry.space_group_name_H-M   'P 1'
#
loop_
_entity.id
_entity.type
_entity.pdbx_description
1 polymer ?
#
loop_
_entity_poly.entity_id
_entity_poly.type
_entity_poly.pdbx_seq_one_letter_code
_entity_poly.pdbx_strand_id
1 'polypeptide(L)'
;MKKPDKTFFIDVAKAVLFSILFSFAAVLTLAVIVRFSNVSEKGVVILNTVAKILAIIFGVLVGFKTKSGGLIKGITAGVLYVLLAFLIFALFEKFDGVKFNYFDLLFGVLAGAFSGIIKVNVKQKN
;
A
#
# COMPACT_ATOMS: atom_id res chain seq x y z
N MET A 1 21.77 -7.84 -11.76
CA MET A 1 20.30 -7.82 -11.61
C MET A 1 19.66 -8.41 -12.86
N LYS A 2 18.75 -9.40 -12.73
CA LYS A 2 17.98 -9.93 -13.86
C LYS A 2 17.03 -8.82 -14.35
N LYS A 3 16.93 -8.58 -15.67
CA LYS A 3 16.03 -7.54 -16.22
C LYS A 3 14.58 -7.78 -15.74
N PRO A 4 13.81 -6.73 -15.43
CA PRO A 4 12.40 -6.87 -15.09
C PRO A 4 11.67 -7.53 -16.27
N ASP A 5 11.00 -8.63 -15.99
CA ASP A 5 10.26 -9.42 -16.97
C ASP A 5 8.75 -9.16 -16.84
N LYS A 6 7.93 -9.71 -17.74
CA LYS A 6 6.47 -9.50 -17.71
C LYS A 6 5.84 -9.88 -16.36
N THR A 7 6.36 -10.93 -15.72
CA THR A 7 5.81 -11.40 -14.44
C THR A 7 6.08 -10.42 -13.29
N PHE A 8 7.23 -9.71 -13.31
CA PHE A 8 7.50 -8.61 -12.39
C PHE A 8 6.41 -7.55 -12.43
N PHE A 9 6.09 -7.03 -13.63
CA PHE A 9 5.12 -5.95 -13.77
C PHE A 9 3.70 -6.40 -13.39
N ILE A 10 3.32 -7.64 -13.73
CA ILE A 10 2.01 -8.19 -13.38
C ILE A 10 1.86 -8.33 -11.86
N ASP A 11 2.87 -8.84 -11.17
CA ASP A 11 2.84 -9.00 -9.71
C ASP A 11 2.71 -7.65 -9.00
N VAL A 12 3.50 -6.66 -9.43
CA VAL A 12 3.45 -5.29 -8.88
C VAL A 12 2.10 -4.64 -9.16
N ALA A 13 1.60 -4.70 -10.40
CA ALA A 13 0.33 -4.10 -10.78
C ALA A 13 -0.84 -4.71 -9.99
N LYS A 14 -0.87 -6.04 -9.83
CA LYS A 14 -1.88 -6.71 -9.00
C LYS A 14 -1.77 -6.30 -7.54
N ALA A 15 -0.56 -6.26 -6.99
CA ALA A 15 -0.36 -5.86 -5.60
C ALA A 15 -0.88 -4.44 -5.35
N VAL A 16 -0.50 -3.48 -6.19
CA VAL A 16 -0.98 -2.11 -6.14
C VAL A 16 -2.50 -2.04 -6.26
N LEU A 17 -3.10 -2.75 -7.22
CA LEU A 17 -4.55 -2.78 -7.40
C LEU A 17 -5.27 -3.28 -6.14
N PHE A 18 -4.85 -4.41 -5.59
CA PHE A 18 -5.45 -4.95 -4.36
C PHE A 18 -5.24 -4.04 -3.16
N SER A 19 -4.08 -3.40 -3.03
CA SER A 19 -3.81 -2.42 -1.98
C SER A 19 -4.72 -1.20 -2.09
N ILE A 20 -4.90 -0.65 -3.29
CA ILE A 20 -5.79 0.50 -3.52
C ILE A 20 -7.23 0.13 -3.13
N LEU A 21 -7.75 -1.00 -3.63
CA LEU A 21 -9.12 -1.43 -3.35
C LEU A 21 -9.36 -1.67 -1.85
N PHE A 22 -8.43 -2.37 -1.19
CA PHE A 22 -8.52 -2.61 0.25
C PHE A 22 -8.41 -1.31 1.05
N SER A 23 -7.46 -0.44 0.70
CA SER A 23 -7.29 0.85 1.37
C SER A 23 -8.54 1.72 1.23
N PHE A 24 -9.12 1.79 0.03
CA PHE A 24 -10.35 2.55 -0.19
C PHE A 24 -11.49 2.06 0.72
N ALA A 25 -11.73 0.76 0.77
CA ALA A 25 -12.74 0.18 1.64
C ALA A 25 -12.45 0.47 3.13
N ALA A 26 -11.20 0.30 3.56
CA ALA A 26 -10.79 0.53 4.95
C ALA A 26 -10.91 2.01 5.36
N VAL A 27 -10.47 2.94 4.51
CA VAL A 27 -10.50 4.38 4.79
C VAL A 27 -11.93 4.91 4.81
N LEU A 28 -12.80 4.46 3.89
CA LEU A 28 -14.22 4.83 3.91
C LEU A 28 -14.91 4.31 5.18
N THR A 29 -14.61 3.07 5.57
CA THR A 29 -15.15 2.48 6.81
C THR A 29 -14.66 3.28 8.03
N LEU A 30 -13.37 3.61 8.09
CA LEU A 30 -12.80 4.44 9.15
C LEU A 30 -13.44 5.82 9.22
N ALA A 31 -13.72 6.46 8.08
CA ALA A 31 -14.36 7.77 8.03
C ALA A 31 -15.76 7.73 8.67
N VAL A 32 -16.54 6.67 8.41
CA VAL A 32 -17.85 6.46 9.04
C VAL A 32 -17.69 6.27 10.56
N ILE A 33 -16.76 5.42 11.01
CA ILE A 33 -16.54 5.15 12.44
C ILE A 33 -16.12 6.44 13.17
N VAL A 34 -15.15 7.17 12.62
CA VAL A 34 -14.63 8.42 13.20
C VAL A 34 -15.74 9.46 13.32
N ARG A 35 -16.65 9.55 12.35
CA ARG A 35 -17.78 10.49 12.41
C ARG A 35 -18.68 10.30 13.63
N PHE A 36 -18.80 9.09 14.15
CA PHE A 36 -19.60 8.76 15.34
C PHE A 36 -18.77 8.58 16.61
N SER A 37 -17.46 8.84 16.55
CA SER A 37 -16.52 8.62 17.64
C SER A 37 -15.82 9.92 18.02
N ASN A 38 -15.43 10.09 19.28
CA ASN A 38 -14.69 11.27 19.72
C ASN A 38 -13.17 11.10 19.54
N VAL A 39 -12.75 10.67 18.35
CA VAL A 39 -11.33 10.43 18.03
C VAL A 39 -10.66 11.76 17.70
N SER A 40 -9.53 12.04 18.34
CA SER A 40 -8.74 13.25 18.05
C SER A 40 -8.20 13.24 16.63
N GLU A 41 -7.94 14.42 16.05
CA GLU A 41 -7.36 14.55 14.71
C GLU A 41 -6.08 13.73 14.52
N LYS A 42 -5.18 13.74 15.53
CA LYS A 42 -3.97 12.91 15.54
C LYS A 42 -4.30 11.42 15.47
N GLY A 43 -5.33 10.98 16.19
CA GLY A 43 -5.81 9.60 16.15
C GLY A 43 -6.32 9.20 14.76
N VAL A 44 -7.05 10.08 14.08
CA VAL A 44 -7.54 9.83 12.70
C VAL A 44 -6.37 9.65 11.73
N VAL A 45 -5.35 10.50 11.82
CA VAL A 45 -4.14 10.40 10.99
C VAL A 45 -3.44 9.06 11.21
N ILE A 46 -3.23 8.66 12.47
CA ILE A 46 -2.58 7.38 12.82
C ILE A 46 -3.37 6.19 12.29
N LEU A 47 -4.69 6.15 12.51
CA LEU A 47 -5.55 5.06 12.03
C LEU A 47 -5.53 4.94 10.51
N ASN A 48 -5.53 6.06 9.80
CA ASN A 48 -5.42 6.09 8.34
C ASN A 48 -4.08 5.50 7.87
N THR A 49 -2.96 5.91 8.47
CA THR A 49 -1.64 5.35 8.13
C THR A 49 -1.56 3.85 8.43
N VAL A 50 -2.11 3.37 9.55
CA VAL A 50 -2.18 1.93 9.87
C VAL A 50 -3.00 1.18 8.81
N ALA A 51 -4.16 1.69 8.41
CA ALA A 51 -4.98 1.08 7.36
C ALA A 51 -4.23 0.99 6.02
N LYS A 52 -3.49 2.04 5.64
CA LYS A 52 -2.65 2.04 4.43
C LYS A 52 -1.54 0.99 4.51
N ILE A 53 -0.86 0.85 5.64
CA ILE A 53 0.18 -0.18 5.84
C ILE A 53 -0.42 -1.58 5.67
N LEU A 54 -1.56 -1.86 6.31
CA LEU A 54 -2.24 -3.14 6.18
C LEU A 54 -2.70 -3.42 4.74
N ALA A 55 -3.15 -2.39 4.02
CA ALA A 55 -3.53 -2.49 2.62
C ALA A 55 -2.35 -2.89 1.72
N ILE A 56 -1.18 -2.30 1.93
CA ILE A 56 0.05 -2.66 1.19
C ILE A 56 0.43 -4.10 1.46
N ILE A 57 0.48 -4.49 2.73
CA ILE A 57 0.82 -5.87 3.12
C ILE A 57 -0.16 -6.84 2.47
N PHE A 58 -1.47 -6.61 2.60
CA PHE A 58 -2.50 -7.44 1.99
C PHE A 58 -2.34 -7.54 0.48
N GLY A 59 -2.19 -6.40 -0.22
CA GLY A 59 -2.07 -6.38 -1.67
C GLY A 59 -0.81 -7.09 -2.15
N VAL A 60 0.34 -6.91 -1.49
CA VAL A 60 1.56 -7.66 -1.80
C VAL A 60 1.38 -9.17 -1.59
N LEU A 61 0.79 -9.57 -0.45
CA LEU A 61 0.57 -10.98 -0.13
C LEU A 61 -0.39 -11.67 -1.11
N VAL A 62 -1.40 -10.97 -1.64
CA VAL A 62 -2.37 -11.53 -2.59
C VAL A 62 -1.88 -11.40 -4.04
N GLY A 63 -1.25 -10.28 -4.37
CA GLY A 63 -0.84 -9.90 -5.72
C GLY A 63 0.37 -10.66 -6.25
N PHE A 64 1.39 -10.90 -5.43
CA PHE A 64 2.62 -11.56 -5.89
C PHE A 64 2.39 -13.06 -6.12
N LYS A 65 2.64 -13.51 -7.35
CA LYS A 65 2.56 -14.92 -7.73
C LYS A 65 3.94 -15.56 -7.89
N THR A 66 4.94 -14.78 -8.27
CA THR A 66 6.30 -15.31 -8.48
C THR A 66 7.12 -15.34 -7.18
N LYS A 67 8.02 -16.33 -7.06
CA LYS A 67 8.82 -16.56 -5.85
C LYS A 67 10.19 -15.86 -5.87
N SER A 68 10.37 -14.80 -6.65
CA SER A 68 11.66 -14.11 -6.79
C SER A 68 11.55 -12.60 -6.68
N GLY A 69 12.61 -11.94 -6.24
CA GLY A 69 12.73 -10.48 -6.24
C GLY A 69 11.76 -9.76 -5.31
N GLY A 70 11.33 -10.41 -4.22
CA GLY A 70 10.30 -9.91 -3.31
C GLY A 70 10.58 -8.52 -2.74
N LEU A 71 11.84 -8.23 -2.36
CA LEU A 71 12.24 -6.91 -1.86
C LEU A 71 12.01 -5.81 -2.90
N ILE A 72 12.55 -5.96 -4.12
CA ILE A 72 12.46 -4.94 -5.17
C ILE A 72 11.01 -4.77 -5.62
N LYS A 73 10.28 -5.87 -5.84
CA LYS A 73 8.85 -5.82 -6.18
C LYS A 73 8.05 -5.15 -5.08
N GLY A 74 8.35 -5.49 -3.83
CA GLY A 74 7.71 -4.97 -2.63
C GLY A 74 7.88 -3.46 -2.49
N ILE A 75 9.12 -2.97 -2.58
CA ILE A 75 9.43 -1.53 -2.59
C ILE A 75 8.68 -0.84 -3.74
N THR A 76 8.75 -1.42 -4.95
CA THR A 76 8.11 -0.83 -6.14
C THR A 76 6.59 -0.73 -5.94
N ALA A 77 5.95 -1.79 -5.44
CA ALA A 77 4.52 -1.79 -5.13
C ALA A 77 4.16 -0.79 -4.03
N GLY A 78 4.96 -0.69 -2.96
CA GLY A 78 4.76 0.28 -1.89
C GLY A 78 4.83 1.73 -2.38
N VAL A 79 5.86 2.08 -3.15
CA VAL A 79 6.01 3.41 -3.76
C VAL A 79 4.83 3.72 -4.69
N LEU A 80 4.55 2.82 -5.63
CA LEU A 80 3.47 3.04 -6.61
C LEU A 80 2.11 3.18 -5.93
N TYR A 81 1.83 2.36 -4.91
CA TYR A 81 0.62 2.49 -4.11
C TYR A 81 0.53 3.86 -3.44
N VAL A 82 1.58 4.35 -2.78
CA VAL A 82 1.56 5.65 -2.09
C VAL A 82 1.31 6.78 -3.08
N LEU A 83 2.01 6.77 -4.22
CA LEU A 83 1.86 7.79 -5.27
C LEU A 83 0.45 7.77 -5.88
N LEU A 84 -0.09 6.59 -6.17
CA LEU A 84 -1.44 6.46 -6.73
C LEU A 84 -2.51 6.82 -5.71
N ALA A 85 -2.38 6.38 -4.46
CA ALA A 85 -3.31 6.74 -3.40
C ALA A 85 -3.30 8.26 -3.17
N PHE A 86 -2.12 8.87 -3.11
CA PHE A 86 -1.97 10.33 -3.04
C PHE A 86 -2.68 11.02 -4.21
N LEU A 87 -2.44 10.57 -5.44
CA LEU A 87 -3.06 11.14 -6.63
C LEU A 87 -4.58 11.02 -6.59
N ILE A 88 -5.12 9.86 -6.19
CA ILE A 88 -6.55 9.64 -6.07
C ILE A 88 -7.16 10.61 -5.04
N PHE A 89 -6.60 10.70 -3.83
CA PHE A 89 -7.11 11.62 -2.82
C PHE A 89 -6.95 13.09 -3.24
N ALA A 90 -5.85 13.44 -3.90
CA ALA A 90 -5.64 14.77 -4.43
C ALA A 90 -6.70 15.15 -5.48
N LEU A 91 -7.07 14.21 -6.35
CA LEU A 91 -8.15 14.40 -7.32
C LEU A 91 -9.50 14.64 -6.65
N PHE A 92 -9.80 13.94 -5.56
CA PHE A 92 -11.02 14.18 -4.77
C PHE A 92 -11.04 15.59 -4.14
N GLU A 93 -9.89 16.10 -3.72
CA GLU A 93 -9.74 17.47 -3.20
C GLU A 93 -9.49 18.53 -4.29
N LYS A 94 -9.56 18.16 -5.58
CA LYS A 94 -9.25 19.04 -6.73
C LYS A 94 -7.89 19.71 -6.64
N PHE A 95 -6.92 19.05 -5.99
CA PHE A 95 -5.58 19.55 -5.72
C PHE A 95 -5.50 20.80 -4.83
N ASP A 96 -6.60 21.21 -4.19
CA ASP A 96 -6.59 22.36 -3.30
C ASP A 96 -5.98 22.00 -1.94
N GLY A 97 -4.90 22.68 -1.53
CA GLY A 97 -4.26 22.47 -0.23
C GLY A 97 -3.58 21.10 -0.02
N VAL A 98 -3.48 20.26 -1.05
CA VAL A 98 -2.98 18.89 -0.94
C VAL A 98 -1.48 18.86 -0.63
N LYS A 99 -1.10 18.20 0.47
CA LYS A 99 0.30 18.02 0.87
C LYS A 99 0.72 16.56 0.82
N PHE A 100 1.89 16.30 0.24
CA PHE A 100 2.46 14.96 0.22
C PHE A 100 2.93 14.55 1.61
N ASN A 101 2.50 13.38 2.08
CA ASN A 101 2.90 12.84 3.38
C ASN A 101 4.11 11.90 3.24
N TYR A 102 5.30 12.40 3.59
CA TYR A 102 6.53 11.61 3.54
C TYR A 102 6.54 10.42 4.51
N PHE A 103 5.76 10.46 5.59
CA PHE A 103 5.60 9.30 6.47
C PHE A 103 4.86 8.17 5.77
N ASP A 104 3.81 8.47 5.00
CA ASP A 104 3.10 7.46 4.23
C ASP A 104 4.01 6.83 3.18
N LEU A 105 4.92 7.61 2.57
CA LEU A 105 5.93 7.08 1.66
C LEU A 105 6.90 6.14 2.36
N LEU A 106 7.50 6.59 3.47
CA LEU A 106 8.46 5.78 4.24
C LEU A 106 7.83 4.47 4.69
N PHE A 107 6.69 4.53 5.37
CA PHE A 107 6.00 3.34 5.86
C PHE A 107 5.44 2.48 4.72
N GLY A 108 5.05 3.08 3.60
CA GLY A 108 4.61 2.33 2.43
C GLY A 108 5.74 1.52 1.78
N VAL A 109 6.92 2.13 1.66
CA VAL A 109 8.14 1.44 1.21
C VAL A 109 8.51 0.30 2.15
N LEU A 110 8.52 0.54 3.46
CA LEU A 110 8.87 -0.48 4.46
C LEU A 110 7.84 -1.63 4.47
N ALA A 111 6.55 -1.31 4.47
CA ALA A 111 5.48 -2.29 4.42
C ALA A 111 5.57 -3.16 3.16
N GLY A 112 5.82 -2.54 2.00
CA GLY A 112 6.01 -3.24 0.74
C GLY A 112 7.26 -4.13 0.75
N ALA A 113 8.39 -3.61 1.22
CA ALA A 113 9.66 -4.33 1.31
C ALA A 113 9.54 -5.59 2.18
N PHE A 114 9.06 -5.44 3.43
CA PHE A 114 8.96 -6.55 4.37
C PHE A 114 7.94 -7.60 3.91
N SER A 115 6.74 -7.18 3.51
CA SER A 115 5.73 -8.10 2.99
C SER A 115 6.19 -8.82 1.72
N GLY A 116 6.94 -8.13 0.86
CA GLY A 116 7.53 -8.69 -0.36
C GLY A 116 8.55 -9.79 -0.05
N ILE A 117 9.47 -9.54 0.88
CA ILE A 117 10.44 -10.56 1.36
C ILE A 117 9.69 -11.77 1.95
N ILE A 118 8.75 -11.53 2.85
CA ILE A 118 7.97 -12.59 3.49
C ILE A 118 7.25 -13.44 2.44
N LYS A 119 6.57 -12.80 1.49
CA LYS A 119 5.75 -13.50 0.49
C LYS A 119 6.55 -14.46 -0.37
N VAL A 120 7.73 -14.04 -0.84
CA VAL A 120 8.54 -14.87 -1.74
C VAL A 120 9.29 -15.97 -0.99
N ASN A 121 9.68 -15.74 0.27
CA ASN A 121 10.43 -16.71 1.07
C ASN A 121 9.52 -17.76 1.73
N VAL A 122 8.32 -17.40 2.21
CA VAL A 122 7.43 -18.34 2.90
C VAL A 122 6.94 -19.46 1.97
N LYS A 123 6.84 -19.22 0.66
CA LYS A 123 6.41 -20.23 -0.33
C LYS A 123 7.55 -21.11 -0.87
N GLN A 124 8.82 -20.84 -0.54
CA GLN A 124 9.94 -21.70 -0.96
C GLN A 124 10.09 -22.95 -0.09
N LYS A 125 9.38 -23.04 1.04
CA LYS A 125 9.55 -24.12 2.02
C LYS A 125 8.75 -25.41 1.74
N ASN A 126 8.13 -25.55 0.56
CA ASN A 126 7.43 -26.76 0.14
C ASN A 126 7.94 -27.22 -1.22
#